data_AF-A0A5E4FIR1-F1
#
_entry.id   AF-A0A5E4FIR1-F1
#
_cell.length_a   1.000
_cell.length_b   1.000
_cell.length_c   1.000
_cell.angle_alpha   90.00
_cell.angle_beta   90.00
_cell.angle_gamma   90.00
#
_symmetry.space_group_name_H-M   'P 1'
#
loop_
_entity.id
_entity.type
_entity.pdbx_description
1 polymer ?
#
loop_
_entity_poly.entity_id
_entity_poly.type
_entity_poly.pdbx_seq_one_letter_code
_entity_poly.pdbx_strand_id
1 'polypeptide(L)'
;MEINLFKLCSGLKVIGYFMILLVAAIISLSYYAVVVVTWGPELLSGGLHSFLAFFIIILFHFLLIMLLWSYFMVVFKDPGSVPNNWKPLTEEEVLEAGSSLTLSESIEPEAFTSTHSADGRERRPQVGYCSRCQNGKPPRCHHCSVCQRCVLKMDHHCVWVVNCVGARNYKFFLLFLLYTFLETTMDTFILLPNFIDFFSEAKNHSTSPGNLAVIFLTFVLNLAFALSLLCFVVMHVSLLSSNTTTIEVHEKRRGIRWKYDLGRKKNFEQVFGTKKALWFFPLVSKEDLNNMPALRGLEFPTLSDGEG
;
A
#
# COMPACT_ATOMS: atom_id res chain seq x y z
N MET A 1 -1.07 37.86 14.35
CA MET A 1 -1.21 37.36 12.97
C MET A 1 -1.43 35.86 13.08
N GLU A 2 -2.69 35.45 13.20
CA GLU A 2 -3.04 34.04 13.34
C GLU A 2 -2.69 33.31 12.04
N ILE A 3 -1.73 32.39 12.12
CA ILE A 3 -1.34 31.56 11.00
C ILE A 3 -2.52 30.63 10.72
N ASN A 4 -3.29 30.98 9.69
CA ASN A 4 -4.40 30.17 9.21
C ASN A 4 -3.85 28.85 8.68
N LEU A 5 -3.87 27.79 9.51
CA LEU A 5 -3.36 26.45 9.15
C LEU A 5 -4.00 25.87 7.89
N PHE A 6 -5.19 26.36 7.52
CA PHE A 6 -5.88 26.01 6.27
C PHE A 6 -5.13 26.44 5.00
N LYS A 7 -4.21 27.43 5.06
CA LYS A 7 -3.31 27.75 3.93
C LYS A 7 -2.15 26.76 3.76
N LEU A 8 -1.79 26.01 4.80
CA LEU A 8 -0.78 24.95 4.72
C LEU A 8 -1.27 23.75 3.87
N CYS A 9 -2.59 23.57 3.72
CA CYS A 9 -3.19 22.56 2.83
C CYS A 9 -2.86 22.77 1.34
N SER A 10 -2.48 23.98 0.92
CA SER A 10 -2.04 24.21 -0.46
C SER A 10 -0.63 23.65 -0.70
N GLY A 11 0.26 23.74 0.29
CA GLY A 11 1.64 23.25 0.19
C GLY A 11 1.70 21.72 0.10
N LEU A 12 0.91 21.00 0.89
CA LEU A 12 0.87 19.53 0.81
C LEU A 12 0.28 19.01 -0.50
N LYS A 13 -0.70 19.71 -1.09
CA LYS A 13 -1.21 19.37 -2.42
C LYS A 13 -0.15 19.59 -3.50
N VAL A 14 0.62 20.69 -3.42
CA VAL A 14 1.74 20.96 -4.33
C VAL A 14 2.84 19.89 -4.20
N ILE A 15 3.20 19.51 -2.97
CA ILE A 15 4.13 18.40 -2.72
C ILE A 15 3.60 17.10 -3.33
N GLY A 16 2.29 16.85 -3.20
CA GLY A 16 1.63 15.71 -3.84
C GLY A 16 1.81 15.68 -5.35
N TYR A 17 1.44 16.76 -6.05
CA TYR A 17 1.62 16.83 -7.50
C TYR A 17 3.08 16.69 -7.92
N PHE A 18 4.00 17.29 -7.17
CA PHE A 18 5.43 17.12 -7.41
C PHE A 18 5.87 15.66 -7.30
N MET A 19 5.37 14.90 -6.32
CA MET A 19 5.70 13.48 -6.18
C MET A 19 5.17 12.63 -7.32
N ILE A 20 3.96 12.90 -7.82
CA ILE A 20 3.41 12.21 -9.00
C ILE A 20 4.26 12.52 -10.24
N LEU A 21 4.65 13.78 -10.44
CA LEU A 21 5.52 14.18 -11.56
C LEU A 21 6.91 13.55 -11.45
N LEU A 22 7.46 13.44 -10.23
CA LEU A 22 8.73 12.77 -9.98
C LEU A 22 8.67 11.29 -10.34
N VAL A 23 7.60 10.58 -9.93
CA VAL A 23 7.39 9.17 -10.31
C VAL A 23 7.29 9.03 -11.82
N ALA A 24 6.50 9.88 -12.49
CA ALA A 24 6.39 9.87 -13.95
C ALA A 24 7.74 10.14 -14.65
N ALA A 25 8.54 11.06 -14.12
CA ALA A 25 9.86 11.37 -14.65
C ALA A 25 10.84 10.19 -14.52
N ILE A 26 10.85 9.51 -13.36
CA ILE A 26 11.69 8.32 -13.12
C ILE A 26 11.29 7.19 -14.09
N ILE A 27 9.99 6.91 -14.22
CA ILE A 27 9.49 5.89 -15.16
C ILE A 27 9.86 6.24 -16.60
N SER A 28 9.72 7.51 -16.99
CA SER A 28 10.07 7.97 -18.34
C SER A 28 11.57 7.84 -18.62
N LEU A 29 12.41 8.13 -17.61
CA LEU A 29 13.86 7.97 -17.68
C LEU A 29 14.25 6.49 -17.84
N SER A 30 13.65 5.59 -17.05
CA SER A 30 13.84 4.14 -17.19
C SER A 30 13.41 3.64 -18.57
N TYR A 31 12.22 4.04 -19.04
CA TYR A 31 11.72 3.69 -20.37
C TYR A 31 12.68 4.12 -21.47
N TYR A 32 13.14 5.38 -21.42
CA TYR A 32 14.05 5.91 -22.41
C TYR A 32 15.38 5.16 -22.42
N ALA A 33 15.98 4.90 -21.26
CA ALA A 33 17.24 4.15 -21.18
C ALA A 33 17.07 2.69 -21.68
N VAL A 34 16.08 1.97 -21.16
CA VAL A 34 15.89 0.55 -21.45
C VAL A 34 15.42 0.33 -22.89
N VAL A 35 14.35 0.99 -23.30
CA VAL A 35 13.69 0.72 -24.58
C VAL A 35 14.33 1.51 -25.72
N VAL A 36 14.57 2.82 -25.53
CA VAL A 36 15.01 3.68 -26.65
C VAL A 36 16.52 3.58 -26.87
N VAL A 37 17.31 3.60 -25.79
CA VAL A 37 18.78 3.64 -25.90
C VAL A 37 19.38 2.23 -25.98
N THR A 38 18.94 1.29 -25.14
CA THR A 38 19.62 -0.01 -25.03
C THR A 38 18.99 -1.10 -25.90
N TRP A 39 17.74 -1.51 -25.65
CA TRP A 39 17.20 -2.75 -26.24
C TRP A 39 16.40 -2.54 -27.53
N GLY A 40 15.89 -1.34 -27.80
CA GLY A 40 15.20 -1.02 -29.05
C GLY A 40 16.09 -1.14 -30.29
N PRO A 41 17.32 -0.57 -30.28
CA PRO A 41 18.26 -0.77 -31.37
C PRO A 41 18.63 -2.24 -31.58
N GLU A 42 18.84 -3.00 -30.51
CA GLU A 42 19.14 -4.44 -30.56
C GLU A 42 17.98 -5.27 -31.12
N LEU A 43 16.74 -4.85 -30.88
CA LEU A 43 15.58 -5.49 -31.49
C LEU A 43 15.58 -5.30 -33.03
N LEU A 44 16.01 -4.12 -33.50
CA LEU A 44 16.00 -3.75 -34.92
C LEU A 44 17.24 -4.23 -35.69
N SER A 45 18.35 -4.54 -34.99
CA SER A 45 19.62 -4.96 -35.60
C SER A 45 19.57 -6.37 -36.23
N GLY A 46 18.59 -7.19 -35.84
CA GLY A 46 18.40 -8.56 -36.32
C GLY A 46 19.34 -9.59 -35.67
N GLY A 47 19.17 -10.87 -36.04
CA GLY A 47 19.99 -11.97 -35.50
C GLY A 47 19.53 -12.49 -34.12
N LEU A 48 20.40 -13.22 -33.43
CA LEU A 48 20.08 -13.88 -32.14
C LEU A 48 19.80 -12.86 -31.02
N HIS A 49 20.48 -11.71 -31.02
CA HIS A 49 20.29 -10.65 -30.03
C HIS A 49 18.91 -9.99 -30.14
N SER A 50 18.34 -9.89 -31.34
CA SER A 50 16.99 -9.37 -31.57
C SER A 50 15.91 -10.26 -30.90
N PHE A 51 16.08 -11.58 -30.87
CA PHE A 51 15.17 -12.46 -30.13
C PHE A 51 15.22 -12.22 -28.61
N LEU A 52 16.41 -12.04 -28.04
CA LEU A 52 16.56 -11.71 -26.62
C LEU A 52 15.93 -10.34 -26.31
N ALA A 53 16.22 -9.34 -27.14
CA ALA A 53 15.67 -8.00 -27.02
C ALA A 53 14.13 -8.00 -27.06
N PHE A 54 13.54 -8.83 -27.94
CA PHE A 54 12.09 -9.00 -28.04
C PHE A 54 11.48 -9.46 -26.71
N PHE A 55 12.02 -10.51 -26.09
CA PHE A 55 11.50 -11.01 -24.81
C PHE A 55 11.71 -10.02 -23.65
N ILE A 56 12.86 -9.34 -23.61
CA ILE A 56 13.14 -8.32 -22.60
C ILE A 56 12.16 -7.15 -22.72
N ILE A 57 11.94 -6.63 -23.93
CA ILE A 57 11.01 -5.52 -24.18
C ILE A 57 9.58 -5.93 -23.83
N ILE A 58 9.14 -7.15 -24.15
CA ILE A 58 7.82 -7.64 -23.77
C ILE A 58 7.68 -7.72 -22.25
N LEU A 59 8.66 -8.30 -21.56
CA LEU A 59 8.64 -8.42 -20.10
C LEU A 59 8.61 -7.04 -19.44
N PHE A 60 9.45 -6.11 -19.91
CA PHE A 60 9.49 -4.72 -19.47
C PHE A 60 8.11 -4.05 -19.60
N HIS A 61 7.49 -4.11 -20.78
CA HIS A 61 6.17 -3.50 -20.98
C HIS A 61 5.09 -4.17 -20.13
N PHE A 62 5.15 -5.49 -19.94
CA PHE A 62 4.22 -6.19 -19.05
C PHE A 62 4.35 -5.70 -17.60
N LEU A 63 5.58 -5.64 -17.07
CA LEU A 63 5.84 -5.17 -15.71
C LEU A 63 5.47 -3.69 -15.56
N LEU A 64 5.80 -2.83 -16.53
CA LEU A 64 5.41 -1.43 -16.57
C LEU A 64 3.89 -1.24 -16.54
N ILE A 65 3.13 -2.01 -17.32
CA ILE A 65 1.66 -1.97 -17.31
C ILE A 65 1.13 -2.36 -15.91
N MET A 66 1.66 -3.42 -15.32
CA MET A 66 1.24 -3.89 -13.99
C MET A 66 1.62 -2.89 -12.88
N LEU A 67 2.78 -2.26 -12.98
CA LEU A 67 3.25 -1.19 -12.09
C LEU A 67 2.31 0.00 -12.18
N LEU A 68 2.09 0.55 -13.39
CA LEU A 68 1.25 1.73 -13.60
C LEU A 68 -0.19 1.46 -13.17
N TRP A 69 -0.74 0.31 -13.52
CA TRP A 69 -2.09 -0.08 -13.11
C TRP A 69 -2.21 -0.13 -11.58
N SER A 70 -1.25 -0.76 -10.91
CA SER A 70 -1.23 -0.82 -9.43
C SER A 70 -1.04 0.56 -8.80
N TYR A 71 -0.17 1.40 -9.36
CA TYR A 71 0.09 2.77 -8.92
C TYR A 71 -1.18 3.62 -8.99
N PHE A 72 -1.84 3.66 -10.15
CA PHE A 72 -3.08 4.42 -10.29
C PHE A 72 -4.20 3.91 -9.39
N MET A 73 -4.28 2.59 -9.18
CA MET A 73 -5.24 2.01 -8.25
C MET A 73 -4.97 2.44 -6.81
N VAL A 74 -3.73 2.51 -6.33
CA VAL A 74 -3.46 2.99 -4.95
C VAL A 74 -3.63 4.52 -4.81
N VAL A 75 -3.26 5.29 -5.83
CA VAL A 75 -3.40 6.76 -5.84
C VAL A 75 -4.87 7.17 -5.82
N PHE A 76 -5.70 6.62 -6.69
CA PHE A 76 -7.08 7.09 -6.88
C PHE A 76 -8.12 6.36 -6.03
N LYS A 77 -7.82 5.16 -5.53
CA LYS A 77 -8.79 4.44 -4.69
C LYS A 77 -8.86 5.08 -3.31
N ASP A 78 -10.08 5.36 -2.86
CA ASP A 78 -10.32 5.73 -1.47
C ASP A 78 -9.83 4.60 -0.54
N PRO A 79 -8.91 4.86 0.41
CA PRO A 79 -8.38 3.87 1.35
C PRO A 79 -9.41 3.31 2.33
N GLY A 80 -10.58 3.94 2.46
CA GLY A 80 -11.63 3.59 3.41
C GLY A 80 -11.92 4.74 4.35
N SER A 81 -13.11 5.33 4.22
CA SER A 81 -13.67 6.32 5.14
C SER A 81 -14.59 5.66 6.16
N VAL A 82 -14.60 6.17 7.38
CA VAL A 82 -15.62 5.79 8.36
C VAL A 82 -16.97 6.40 7.94
N PRO A 83 -18.06 5.62 7.88
CA PRO A 83 -19.40 6.15 7.67
C PRO A 83 -19.77 7.21 8.71
N ASN A 84 -20.58 8.20 8.32
CA ASN A 84 -21.08 9.19 9.26
C ASN A 84 -21.95 8.53 10.32
N ASN A 85 -21.83 9.00 11.56
CA ASN A 85 -22.55 8.46 12.72
C ASN A 85 -22.32 6.95 12.92
N TRP A 86 -21.12 6.47 12.58
CA TRP A 86 -20.78 5.07 12.81
C TRP A 86 -20.84 4.80 14.31
N LYS A 87 -21.66 3.83 14.68
CA LYS A 87 -21.75 3.28 16.03
C LYS A 87 -21.37 1.80 15.94
N PRO A 88 -20.68 1.26 16.95
CA PRO A 88 -20.56 -0.18 17.06
C PRO A 88 -21.95 -0.77 17.25
N LEU A 89 -22.23 -1.88 16.57
CA LEU A 89 -23.44 -2.65 16.80
C LEU A 89 -23.47 -3.05 18.28
N THR A 90 -24.50 -2.60 18.98
CA THR A 90 -24.77 -3.05 20.35
C THR A 90 -25.29 -4.49 20.31
N GLU A 91 -25.06 -5.28 21.35
CA GLU A 91 -25.64 -6.62 21.48
C GLU A 91 -27.18 -6.56 21.35
N GLU A 92 -27.79 -5.46 21.80
CA GLU A 92 -29.20 -5.15 21.62
C GLU A 92 -29.58 -4.97 20.15
N GLU A 93 -28.82 -4.27 19.30
CA GLU A 93 -29.15 -4.14 17.86
C GLU A 93 -28.97 -5.45 17.06
N VAL A 94 -28.06 -6.33 17.48
CA VAL A 94 -27.89 -7.68 16.89
C VAL A 94 -29.05 -8.60 17.26
N LEU A 95 -29.55 -8.49 18.49
CA LEU A 95 -30.74 -9.18 18.96
C LEU A 95 -32.02 -8.55 18.38
N GLU A 96 -32.06 -7.23 18.22
CA GLU A 96 -33.20 -6.46 17.69
C GLU A 96 -33.34 -6.58 16.17
N ALA A 97 -32.26 -6.84 15.42
CA ALA A 97 -32.35 -7.28 14.02
C ALA A 97 -33.11 -8.62 13.88
N GLY A 98 -33.33 -9.35 14.97
CA GLY A 98 -34.26 -10.47 15.09
C GLY A 98 -35.57 -10.17 15.83
N SER A 99 -35.75 -9.00 16.45
CA SER A 99 -36.95 -8.64 17.22
C SER A 99 -37.05 -7.14 17.51
N SER A 100 -38.00 -6.46 16.89
CA SER A 100 -38.31 -5.02 16.99
C SER A 100 -38.58 -4.46 18.42
N LEU A 101 -38.29 -3.14 18.61
CA LEU A 101 -38.69 -2.18 19.69
C LEU A 101 -37.80 -2.20 20.97
N THR A 102 -37.11 -1.15 21.48
CA THR A 102 -37.44 0.28 21.74
C THR A 102 -36.29 1.06 22.47
N LEU A 103 -36.05 2.32 22.03
CA LEU A 103 -35.64 3.59 22.71
C LEU A 103 -34.53 3.72 23.81
N SER A 104 -33.53 4.57 23.47
CA SER A 104 -32.77 5.60 24.23
C SER A 104 -31.96 5.28 25.51
N GLU A 105 -30.66 5.63 25.52
CA GLU A 105 -30.12 6.87 26.14
C GLU A 105 -28.60 7.07 25.88
N SER A 106 -28.15 8.32 26.00
CA SER A 106 -26.84 8.88 25.68
C SER A 106 -25.78 8.71 26.78
N ILE A 107 -24.53 8.37 26.42
CA ILE A 107 -23.36 8.46 27.33
C ILE A 107 -22.13 9.02 26.59
N GLU A 108 -21.47 10.02 27.21
CA GLU A 108 -20.26 10.72 26.76
C GLU A 108 -18.97 9.86 26.79
N PRO A 109 -17.92 10.17 25.98
CA PRO A 109 -16.70 9.36 25.94
C PRO A 109 -15.57 9.92 26.81
N GLU A 110 -15.21 9.21 27.89
CA GLU A 110 -13.94 9.41 28.59
C GLU A 110 -12.75 8.75 27.86
N ALA A 111 -11.59 9.38 28.04
CA ALA A 111 -10.34 9.09 27.36
C ALA A 111 -9.69 7.74 27.75
N PHE A 112 -8.90 7.27 26.79
CA PHE A 112 -8.14 6.02 26.74
C PHE A 112 -7.32 5.71 28.01
N THR A 113 -7.77 4.73 28.81
CA THR A 113 -6.91 3.98 29.73
C THR A 113 -7.34 2.53 29.76
N SER A 114 -6.52 1.62 29.22
CA SER A 114 -6.78 0.18 29.28
C SER A 114 -6.44 -0.34 30.69
N THR A 115 -7.39 -0.21 31.63
CA THR A 115 -7.33 -0.88 32.93
C THR A 115 -7.93 -2.28 32.81
N HIS A 116 -7.08 -3.30 32.90
CA HIS A 116 -7.52 -4.64 33.27
C HIS A 116 -8.02 -4.61 34.72
N SER A 117 -9.25 -5.04 34.98
CA SER A 117 -9.67 -5.41 36.32
C SER A 117 -9.18 -6.81 36.65
N ALA A 118 -8.84 -7.03 37.92
CA ALA A 118 -8.27 -8.27 38.45
C ALA A 118 -9.20 -9.50 38.42
N ASP A 119 -10.31 -9.48 37.68
CA ASP A 119 -11.40 -10.48 37.75
C ASP A 119 -11.52 -11.38 36.50
N GLY A 120 -10.52 -11.42 35.61
CA GLY A 120 -10.45 -12.43 34.53
C GLY A 120 -11.57 -12.38 33.46
N ARG A 121 -12.56 -11.48 33.56
CA ARG A 121 -13.58 -11.25 32.53
C ARG A 121 -13.03 -10.31 31.47
N GLU A 122 -13.07 -10.72 30.19
CA GLU A 122 -12.76 -9.86 29.05
C GLU A 122 -13.69 -8.64 29.08
N ARG A 123 -13.12 -7.46 29.33
CA ARG A 123 -13.84 -6.20 29.18
C ARG A 123 -14.04 -5.95 27.68
N ARG A 124 -15.31 -5.66 27.32
CA ARG A 124 -15.79 -5.24 25.99
C ARG A 124 -14.78 -4.33 25.28
N PRO A 125 -14.58 -4.45 23.95
CA PRO A 125 -13.72 -3.53 23.23
C PRO A 125 -14.26 -2.10 23.40
N GLN A 126 -13.55 -1.28 24.19
CA GLN A 126 -13.87 0.14 24.34
C GLN A 126 -13.88 0.77 22.96
N VAL A 127 -15.03 1.31 22.60
CA VAL A 127 -15.29 1.99 21.33
C VAL A 127 -14.37 3.19 21.26
N GLY A 128 -13.45 3.20 20.31
CA GLY A 128 -12.64 4.39 20.09
C GLY A 128 -13.53 5.54 19.60
N TYR A 129 -13.23 6.76 20.02
CA TYR A 129 -13.87 7.97 19.47
C TYR A 129 -12.79 8.90 18.91
N CYS A 130 -13.07 9.55 17.77
CA CYS A 130 -12.17 10.54 17.20
C CYS A 130 -12.70 11.95 17.45
N SER A 131 -12.09 12.69 18.37
CA SER A 131 -12.47 14.07 18.68
C SER A 131 -12.29 15.05 17.50
N ARG A 132 -11.35 14.80 16.58
CA ARG A 132 -11.16 15.65 15.39
C ARG A 132 -12.26 15.45 14.35
N CYS A 133 -12.73 14.21 14.19
CA CYS A 133 -13.79 13.88 13.25
C CYS A 133 -15.19 13.87 13.88
N GLN A 134 -15.26 14.01 15.21
CA GLN A 134 -16.50 13.92 16.00
C GLN A 134 -17.33 12.67 15.66
N ASN A 135 -16.65 11.52 15.50
CA ASN A 135 -17.28 10.28 15.05
C ASN A 135 -16.69 9.07 15.78
N GLY A 136 -17.49 7.99 15.86
CA GLY A 136 -17.02 6.70 16.35
C GLY A 136 -15.88 6.15 15.49
N LYS A 137 -14.98 5.40 16.12
CA LYS A 137 -13.78 4.85 15.50
C LYS A 137 -13.93 3.32 15.41
N PRO A 138 -14.13 2.77 14.20
CA PRO A 138 -14.12 1.33 13.99
C PRO A 138 -12.80 0.69 14.44
N PRO A 139 -12.79 -0.63 14.69
CA PRO A 139 -11.55 -1.34 14.96
C PRO A 139 -10.49 -1.06 13.89
N ARG A 140 -9.22 -0.93 14.31
CA ARG A 140 -8.05 -0.73 13.41
C ARG A 140 -8.08 0.57 12.59
N CYS A 141 -9.08 1.44 12.79
CA CYS A 141 -9.12 2.75 12.17
C CYS A 141 -8.06 3.67 12.81
N HIS A 142 -7.53 4.67 12.11
CA HIS A 142 -6.75 5.76 12.74
C HIS A 142 -7.02 7.10 12.04
N HIS A 143 -6.88 8.22 12.75
CA HIS A 143 -7.03 9.55 12.16
C HIS A 143 -5.72 9.96 11.50
N CYS A 144 -5.75 10.24 10.20
CA CYS A 144 -4.60 10.81 9.50
C CYS A 144 -4.70 12.33 9.47
N SER A 145 -3.73 13.02 10.06
CA SER A 145 -3.63 14.49 10.03
C SER A 145 -3.33 15.04 8.63
N VAL A 146 -2.78 14.24 7.72
CA VAL A 146 -2.58 14.68 6.33
C VAL A 146 -3.87 14.59 5.54
N CYS A 147 -4.53 13.42 5.60
CA CYS A 147 -5.82 13.19 4.94
C CYS A 147 -7.00 13.93 5.64
N GLN A 148 -6.79 14.47 6.85
CA GLN A 148 -7.78 15.15 7.71
C GLN A 148 -9.05 14.33 7.94
N ARG A 149 -8.90 13.01 8.08
CA ARG A 149 -10.00 12.07 8.29
C ARG A 149 -9.55 10.78 8.95
N CYS A 150 -10.52 10.07 9.51
CA CYS A 150 -10.35 8.68 9.94
C CYS A 150 -10.28 7.74 8.74
N VAL A 151 -9.24 6.90 8.70
CA VAL A 151 -8.98 5.90 7.66
C VAL A 151 -9.13 4.51 8.25
N LEU A 152 -9.96 3.68 7.60
CA LEU A 152 -10.19 2.29 8.00
C LEU A 152 -8.94 1.43 7.80
N LYS A 153 -8.62 0.57 8.77
CA LYS A 153 -7.40 -0.26 8.79
C LYS A 153 -6.16 0.52 8.35
N MET A 154 -5.99 1.73 8.88
CA MET A 154 -4.93 2.63 8.43
C MET A 154 -3.57 1.96 8.64
N ASP A 155 -2.78 1.90 7.58
CA ASP A 155 -1.39 1.52 7.66
C ASP A 155 -0.54 2.78 7.80
N HIS A 156 -0.42 3.58 6.75
CA HIS A 156 0.32 4.83 6.79
C HIS A 156 -0.20 5.84 5.78
N HIS A 157 0.28 7.09 5.87
CA HIS A 157 0.14 8.06 4.78
C HIS A 157 1.37 7.98 3.89
N CYS A 158 1.18 7.68 2.61
CA CYS A 158 2.29 7.47 1.68
C CYS A 158 2.42 8.67 0.74
N VAL A 159 3.55 9.37 0.85
CA VAL A 159 3.84 10.58 0.08
C VAL A 159 4.01 10.27 -1.42
N TRP A 160 4.56 9.11 -1.77
CA TRP A 160 4.80 8.68 -3.16
C TRP A 160 3.51 8.46 -3.98
N VAL A 161 2.41 8.13 -3.31
CA VAL A 161 1.09 7.90 -3.93
C VAL A 161 0.10 9.01 -3.56
N VAL A 162 0.55 9.99 -2.76
CA VAL A 162 -0.26 11.14 -2.31
C VAL A 162 -1.60 10.72 -1.68
N ASN A 163 -1.60 9.59 -0.99
CA ASN A 163 -2.81 9.00 -0.45
C ASN A 163 -2.49 8.24 0.84
N CYS A 164 -3.51 8.09 1.67
CA CYS A 164 -3.45 7.15 2.78
C CYS A 164 -3.52 5.71 2.23
N VAL A 165 -2.79 4.79 2.86
CA VAL A 165 -2.89 3.35 2.62
C VAL A 165 -3.72 2.76 3.76
N GLY A 166 -4.82 2.11 3.41
CA GLY A 166 -5.80 1.56 4.35
C GLY A 166 -6.53 0.35 3.80
N ALA A 167 -7.64 -0.03 4.43
CA ALA A 167 -8.37 -1.27 4.16
C ALA A 167 -8.65 -1.53 2.67
N ARG A 168 -9.09 -0.50 1.93
CA ARG A 168 -9.64 -0.64 0.57
C ARG A 168 -8.60 -0.53 -0.54
N ASN A 169 -7.37 -0.10 -0.23
CA ASN A 169 -6.29 0.05 -1.21
C ASN A 169 -4.97 -0.65 -0.81
N TYR A 170 -4.91 -1.30 0.36
CA TYR A 170 -3.69 -1.99 0.82
C TYR A 170 -3.21 -3.06 -0.18
N LYS A 171 -4.12 -3.84 -0.78
CA LYS A 171 -3.77 -4.80 -1.85
C LYS A 171 -3.04 -4.11 -3.02
N PHE A 172 -3.55 -2.98 -3.48
CA PHE A 172 -2.97 -2.24 -4.61
C PHE A 172 -1.61 -1.67 -4.25
N PHE A 173 -1.44 -1.21 -3.01
CA PHE A 173 -0.15 -0.78 -2.49
C PHE A 173 0.88 -1.93 -2.47
N LEU A 174 0.50 -3.13 -2.00
CA LEU A 174 1.39 -4.30 -2.00
C LEU A 174 1.80 -4.72 -3.43
N LEU A 175 0.85 -4.70 -4.37
CA LEU A 175 1.15 -4.98 -5.78
C LEU A 175 2.02 -3.91 -6.41
N PHE A 176 1.79 -2.63 -6.08
CA PHE A 176 2.65 -1.53 -6.50
C PHE A 176 4.10 -1.72 -6.01
N LEU A 177 4.30 -2.07 -4.73
CA LEU A 177 5.64 -2.38 -4.21
C LEU A 177 6.28 -3.57 -4.94
N LEU A 178 5.52 -4.65 -5.16
CA LEU A 178 6.01 -5.85 -5.84
C LEU A 178 6.42 -5.54 -7.28
N TYR A 179 5.55 -4.92 -8.07
CA TYR A 179 5.84 -4.64 -9.48
C TYR A 179 6.92 -3.57 -9.66
N THR A 180 7.01 -2.58 -8.77
CA THR A 180 8.12 -1.62 -8.79
C THR A 180 9.45 -2.30 -8.44
N PHE A 181 9.46 -3.21 -7.45
CA PHE A 181 10.65 -3.99 -7.13
C PHE A 181 11.08 -4.88 -8.30
N LEU A 182 10.15 -5.57 -8.95
CA LEU A 182 10.45 -6.42 -10.09
C LEU A 182 10.97 -5.62 -11.29
N GLU A 183 10.34 -4.49 -11.63
CA GLU A 183 10.75 -3.59 -12.71
C GLU A 183 12.17 -3.06 -12.46
N THR A 184 12.40 -2.43 -11.30
CA THR A 184 13.71 -1.83 -10.95
C THR A 184 14.82 -2.88 -10.88
N THR A 185 14.51 -4.10 -10.43
CA THR A 185 15.45 -5.22 -10.43
C THR A 185 15.76 -5.67 -11.85
N MET A 186 14.75 -5.81 -12.70
CA MET A 186 14.93 -6.17 -14.11
C MET A 186 15.83 -5.14 -14.81
N ASP A 187 15.48 -3.86 -14.73
CA ASP A 187 16.22 -2.72 -15.28
C ASP A 187 17.68 -2.73 -14.84
N THR A 188 17.94 -2.98 -13.55
CA THR A 188 19.30 -3.08 -13.02
C THR A 188 20.09 -4.18 -13.72
N PHE A 189 19.52 -5.39 -13.85
CA PHE A 189 20.22 -6.51 -14.48
C PHE A 189 20.45 -6.29 -15.98
N ILE A 190 19.45 -5.78 -16.71
CA ILE A 190 19.55 -5.62 -18.16
C ILE A 190 20.42 -4.43 -18.58
N LEU A 191 20.59 -3.42 -17.70
CA LEU A 191 21.48 -2.28 -17.94
C LEU A 191 22.90 -2.50 -17.42
N LEU A 192 23.16 -3.54 -16.62
CA LEU A 192 24.47 -3.81 -16.03
C LEU A 192 25.62 -3.88 -17.05
N PRO A 193 25.50 -4.58 -18.21
CA PRO A 193 26.57 -4.60 -19.20
C PRO A 193 26.90 -3.20 -19.72
N ASN A 194 25.89 -2.43 -20.11
CA ASN A 194 26.04 -1.05 -20.59
C ASN A 194 26.64 -0.13 -19.51
N PHE A 195 26.31 -0.36 -18.25
CA PHE A 195 26.88 0.37 -17.12
C PHE A 195 28.37 0.02 -16.87
N ILE A 196 28.77 -1.23 -17.12
CA ILE A 196 30.19 -1.62 -17.06
C ILE A 196 30.95 -1.00 -18.25
N ASP A 197 30.38 -1.06 -19.44
CA ASP A 197 30.95 -0.51 -20.66
C ASP A 197 31.11 1.02 -20.58
N PHE A 198 30.21 1.72 -19.87
CA PHE A 198 30.37 3.14 -19.56
C PHE A 198 31.76 3.50 -18.99
N PHE A 199 32.32 2.70 -18.07
CA PHE A 199 33.64 2.97 -17.51
C PHE A 199 34.78 2.74 -18.51
N SER A 200 34.57 1.88 -19.51
CA SER A 200 35.50 1.63 -20.61
C SER A 200 35.43 2.75 -21.65
N GLU A 201 34.22 3.15 -22.06
CA GLU A 201 33.99 4.17 -23.10
C GLU A 201 34.25 5.60 -22.62
N ALA A 202 33.96 5.92 -21.36
CA ALA A 202 34.29 7.22 -20.78
C ALA A 202 35.79 7.52 -20.82
N LYS A 203 36.64 6.48 -20.82
CA LYS A 203 38.09 6.58 -20.99
C LYS A 203 38.49 6.86 -22.44
N ASN A 204 37.67 6.46 -23.41
CA ASN A 204 37.98 6.48 -24.83
C ASN A 204 37.26 7.60 -25.62
N HIS A 205 36.38 8.38 -24.98
CA HIS A 205 35.63 9.52 -25.56
C HIS A 205 34.85 9.20 -26.86
N SER A 206 34.39 7.96 -27.04
CA SER A 206 33.83 7.46 -28.31
C SER A 206 32.31 7.63 -28.48
N THR A 207 31.57 7.94 -27.41
CA THR A 207 30.10 7.85 -27.38
C THR A 207 29.46 9.17 -26.97
N SER A 208 28.21 9.42 -27.39
CA SER A 208 27.45 10.63 -27.02
C SER A 208 27.39 10.78 -25.49
N PRO A 209 27.91 11.89 -24.92
CA PRO A 209 27.92 12.11 -23.48
C PRO A 209 26.53 12.05 -22.83
N GLY A 210 25.48 12.39 -23.58
CA GLY A 210 24.10 12.37 -23.10
C GLY A 210 23.57 10.96 -22.84
N ASN A 211 23.76 10.02 -23.77
CA ASN A 211 23.28 8.65 -23.61
C ASN A 211 24.03 7.93 -22.47
N LEU A 212 25.33 8.19 -22.35
CA LEU A 212 26.15 7.68 -21.25
C LEU A 212 25.64 8.18 -19.88
N ALA A 213 25.36 9.48 -19.76
CA ALA A 213 24.83 10.05 -18.52
C ALA A 213 23.45 9.48 -18.15
N VAL A 214 22.59 9.26 -19.14
CA VAL A 214 21.27 8.64 -18.96
C VAL A 214 21.40 7.21 -18.44
N ILE A 215 22.21 6.36 -19.07
CA ILE A 215 22.39 4.95 -18.63
C ILE A 215 22.93 4.90 -17.21
N PHE A 216 23.95 5.71 -16.90
CA PHE A 216 24.53 5.78 -15.56
C PHE A 216 23.49 6.18 -14.51
N LEU A 217 22.78 7.28 -14.74
CA LEU A 217 21.77 7.79 -13.80
C LEU A 217 20.64 6.77 -13.61
N THR A 218 20.11 6.20 -14.70
CA THR A 218 19.05 5.20 -14.65
C THR A 218 19.49 3.95 -13.90
N PHE A 219 20.70 3.44 -14.15
CA PHE A 219 21.21 2.26 -13.46
C PHE A 219 21.32 2.50 -11.95
N VAL A 220 21.95 3.62 -11.54
CA VAL A 220 22.13 3.94 -10.11
C VAL A 220 20.78 4.13 -9.41
N LEU A 221 19.83 4.82 -10.05
CA LEU A 221 18.49 5.00 -9.50
C LEU A 221 17.75 3.66 -9.35
N ASN A 222 17.74 2.81 -10.39
CA ASN A 222 17.06 1.52 -10.34
C ASN A 222 17.68 0.59 -9.30
N LEU A 223 19.01 0.54 -9.19
CA LEU A 223 19.69 -0.25 -8.16
C LEU A 223 19.32 0.23 -6.75
N ALA A 224 19.33 1.55 -6.52
CA ALA A 224 18.95 2.13 -5.24
C ALA A 224 17.50 1.82 -4.87
N PHE A 225 16.57 1.95 -5.82
CA PHE A 225 15.16 1.58 -5.61
C PHE A 225 14.97 0.08 -5.40
N ALA A 226 15.63 -0.78 -6.16
CA ALA A 226 15.52 -2.24 -6.00
C ALA A 226 15.94 -2.68 -4.59
N LEU A 227 17.08 -2.17 -4.10
CA LEU A 227 17.56 -2.47 -2.74
C LEU A 227 16.63 -1.93 -1.66
N SER A 228 16.16 -0.68 -1.80
CA SER A 228 15.24 -0.08 -0.84
C SER A 228 13.90 -0.82 -0.81
N LEU A 229 13.31 -1.08 -1.98
CA LEU A 229 12.01 -1.73 -2.12
C LEU A 229 12.05 -3.19 -1.66
N LEU A 230 13.16 -3.90 -1.79
CA LEU A 230 13.32 -5.23 -1.21
C LEU A 230 13.04 -5.21 0.31
N CYS A 231 13.58 -4.24 1.05
CA CYS A 231 13.31 -4.10 2.47
C CYS A 231 11.83 -3.81 2.76
N PHE A 232 11.20 -2.93 1.96
CA PHE A 232 9.77 -2.63 2.11
C PHE A 232 8.89 -3.84 1.80
N VAL A 233 9.19 -4.60 0.75
CA VAL A 233 8.47 -5.83 0.41
C VAL A 233 8.59 -6.85 1.54
N VAL A 234 9.80 -7.10 2.05
CA VAL A 234 10.02 -8.02 3.17
C VAL A 234 9.24 -7.58 4.42
N MET A 235 9.31 -6.29 4.77
CA MET A 235 8.56 -5.74 5.89
C MET A 235 7.05 -5.94 5.71
N HIS A 236 6.48 -5.57 4.57
CA HIS A 236 5.04 -5.70 4.34
C HIS A 236 4.57 -7.16 4.19
N VAL A 237 5.40 -8.07 3.69
CA VAL A 237 5.13 -9.52 3.72
C VAL A 237 5.05 -10.03 5.16
N SER A 238 5.90 -9.53 6.06
CA SER A 238 5.84 -9.86 7.50
C SER A 238 4.57 -9.32 8.16
N LEU A 239 4.19 -8.07 7.86
CA LEU A 239 2.95 -7.45 8.33
C LEU A 239 1.71 -8.21 7.84
N LEU A 240 1.68 -8.57 6.55
CA LEU A 240 0.63 -9.36 5.94
C LEU A 240 0.53 -10.74 6.59
N SER A 241 1.67 -11.40 6.82
CA SER A 241 1.72 -12.74 7.42
C SER A 241 1.22 -12.76 8.86
N SER A 242 1.36 -11.65 9.60
CA SER A 242 0.91 -11.49 10.99
C SER A 242 -0.41 -10.71 11.14
N ASN A 243 -1.03 -10.30 10.03
CA ASN A 243 -2.21 -9.44 9.98
C ASN A 243 -2.12 -8.20 10.87
N THR A 244 -0.96 -7.55 10.84
CA THR A 244 -0.70 -6.27 11.53
C THR A 244 -0.57 -5.15 10.50
N THR A 245 -0.95 -3.94 10.87
CA THR A 245 -0.53 -2.73 10.17
C THR A 245 0.78 -2.19 10.76
N THR A 246 1.45 -1.29 10.05
CA THR A 246 2.64 -0.59 10.55
C THR A 246 2.38 0.15 11.88
N ILE A 247 1.18 0.73 12.06
CA ILE A 247 0.76 1.34 13.33
C ILE A 247 0.63 0.28 14.42
N GLU A 248 -0.09 -0.80 14.14
CA GLU A 248 -0.40 -1.86 15.10
C GLU A 248 0.86 -2.59 15.61
N VAL A 249 1.93 -2.65 14.82
CA VAL A 249 3.22 -3.19 15.29
C VAL A 249 3.74 -2.42 16.50
N HIS A 250 3.53 -1.11 16.55
CA HIS A 250 3.94 -0.27 17.67
C HIS A 250 2.95 -0.30 18.85
N GLU A 251 1.68 -0.59 18.58
CA GLU A 251 0.64 -0.74 19.60
C GLU A 251 0.65 -2.12 20.27
N LYS A 252 1.14 -3.14 19.56
CA LYS A 252 1.18 -4.52 20.03
C LYS A 252 2.15 -4.66 21.21
N ARG A 253 1.60 -5.05 22.36
CA ARG A 253 2.40 -5.41 23.55
C ARG A 253 3.23 -6.67 23.30
N ARG A 254 4.49 -6.66 23.73
CA ARG A 254 5.40 -7.81 23.62
C ARG A 254 4.84 -9.02 24.36
N GLY A 255 4.98 -10.20 23.76
CA GLY A 255 4.54 -11.48 24.35
C GLY A 255 3.05 -11.80 24.16
N ILE A 256 2.22 -10.86 23.69
CA ILE A 256 0.79 -11.12 23.44
C ILE A 256 0.56 -11.50 21.98
N ARG A 257 -0.16 -12.61 21.76
CA ARG A 257 -0.58 -13.02 20.41
C ARG A 257 -1.54 -11.98 19.83
N TRP A 258 -1.33 -11.60 18.58
CA TRP A 258 -2.16 -10.59 17.95
C TRP A 258 -3.53 -11.17 17.63
N LYS A 259 -4.61 -10.55 18.13
CA LYS A 259 -5.98 -11.09 18.01
C LYS A 259 -6.49 -11.22 16.58
N TYR A 260 -5.94 -10.46 15.63
CA TYR A 260 -6.30 -10.54 14.20
C TYR A 260 -5.43 -11.53 13.42
N ASP A 261 -4.43 -12.15 14.05
CA ASP A 261 -3.57 -13.15 13.39
C ASP A 261 -4.27 -14.52 13.37
N LEU A 262 -4.94 -14.81 12.26
CA LEU A 262 -5.71 -16.04 12.02
C LEU A 262 -4.90 -17.12 11.28
N GLY A 263 -3.59 -16.94 11.17
CA GLY A 263 -2.69 -17.79 10.39
C GLY A 263 -2.47 -17.28 8.95
N ARG A 264 -1.28 -17.56 8.42
CA ARG A 264 -0.73 -16.94 7.19
C ARG A 264 -1.69 -16.92 6.00
N LYS A 265 -2.37 -18.05 5.72
CA LYS A 265 -3.31 -18.15 4.59
C LYS A 265 -4.54 -17.23 4.78
N LYS A 266 -5.21 -17.31 5.94
CA LYS A 266 -6.38 -16.48 6.24
C LYS A 266 -6.01 -15.01 6.29
N ASN A 267 -4.84 -14.67 6.83
CA ASN A 267 -4.32 -13.30 6.85
C ASN A 267 -4.10 -12.75 5.44
N PHE A 268 -3.54 -13.57 4.54
CA PHE A 268 -3.36 -13.21 3.13
C PHE A 268 -4.72 -12.99 2.44
N GLU A 269 -5.66 -13.92 2.61
CA GLU A 269 -7.00 -13.84 2.01
C GLU A 269 -7.78 -12.61 2.49
N GLN A 270 -7.60 -12.15 3.74
CA GLN A 270 -8.18 -10.89 4.22
C GLN A 270 -7.72 -9.64 3.47
N VAL A 271 -6.66 -9.71 2.67
CA VAL A 271 -6.18 -8.60 1.84
C VAL A 271 -6.37 -8.88 0.35
N PHE A 272 -6.10 -10.10 -0.10
CA PHE A 272 -6.10 -10.45 -1.52
C PHE A 272 -7.42 -11.04 -2.03
N GLY A 273 -8.32 -11.43 -1.13
CA GLY A 273 -9.52 -12.20 -1.43
C GLY A 273 -9.23 -13.70 -1.61
N THR A 274 -10.30 -14.48 -1.73
CA THR A 274 -10.21 -15.95 -1.87
C THR A 274 -9.91 -16.38 -3.31
N LYS A 275 -10.22 -15.52 -4.30
CA LYS A 275 -10.01 -15.81 -5.71
C LYS A 275 -8.55 -15.67 -6.13
N LYS A 276 -7.83 -16.80 -6.13
CA LYS A 276 -6.40 -16.89 -6.49
C LYS A 276 -6.03 -16.26 -7.83
N ALA A 277 -6.90 -16.40 -8.84
CA ALA A 277 -6.68 -15.82 -10.17
C ALA A 277 -6.51 -14.29 -10.16
N LEU A 278 -7.01 -13.60 -9.12
CA LEU A 278 -6.93 -12.15 -8.98
C LEU A 278 -5.80 -11.71 -8.05
N TRP A 279 -4.98 -12.62 -7.50
CA TRP A 279 -3.98 -12.25 -6.49
C TRP A 279 -2.92 -11.31 -7.04
N PHE A 280 -2.48 -11.54 -8.28
CA PHE A 280 -1.46 -10.72 -8.93
C PHE A 280 -2.03 -9.55 -9.74
N PHE A 281 -3.35 -9.41 -9.81
CA PHE A 281 -3.97 -8.28 -10.51
C PHE A 281 -4.48 -7.25 -9.50
N PRO A 282 -4.39 -5.94 -9.82
CA PRO A 282 -4.95 -4.89 -8.97
C PRO A 282 -6.47 -4.81 -9.17
N LEU A 283 -7.14 -5.93 -8.91
CA LEU A 283 -8.57 -6.16 -8.98
C LEU A 283 -9.04 -6.81 -7.68
N VAL A 284 -10.28 -6.54 -7.28
CA VAL A 284 -10.92 -7.20 -6.15
C VAL A 284 -12.23 -7.80 -6.62
N SER A 285 -12.48 -9.06 -6.25
CA SER A 285 -13.73 -9.75 -6.57
C SER A 285 -14.90 -9.05 -5.88
N LYS A 286 -16.00 -8.81 -6.61
CA LYS A 286 -17.24 -8.30 -6.02
C LYS A 286 -17.81 -9.25 -4.97
N GLU A 287 -17.69 -10.55 -5.20
CA GLU A 287 -18.11 -11.58 -4.27
C GLU A 287 -17.29 -11.54 -2.97
N ASP A 288 -15.96 -11.41 -3.06
CA ASP A 288 -15.11 -11.27 -1.87
C ASP A 288 -15.45 -9.97 -1.12
N LEU A 289 -15.69 -8.86 -1.84
CA LEU A 289 -16.09 -7.58 -1.22
C LEU A 289 -17.42 -7.67 -0.44
N ASN A 290 -18.36 -8.50 -0.90
CA ASN A 290 -19.64 -8.71 -0.24
C ASN A 290 -19.51 -9.66 0.95
N ASN A 291 -18.73 -10.73 0.80
CA ASN A 291 -18.66 -11.83 1.76
C ASN A 291 -17.56 -11.64 2.82
N MET A 292 -16.60 -10.74 2.61
CA MET A 292 -15.47 -10.52 3.52
C MET A 292 -15.51 -9.09 4.11
N PRO A 293 -16.09 -8.91 5.31
CA PRO A 293 -16.17 -7.59 5.97
C PRO A 293 -14.80 -6.90 6.13
N ALA A 294 -13.73 -7.68 6.32
CA ALA A 294 -12.35 -7.18 6.43
C ALA A 294 -11.88 -6.36 5.22
N LEU A 295 -12.36 -6.66 4.00
CA LEU A 295 -12.03 -5.91 2.78
C LEU A 295 -12.71 -4.54 2.74
N ARG A 296 -13.82 -4.36 3.47
CA ARG A 296 -14.51 -3.07 3.63
C ARG A 296 -13.89 -2.27 4.77
N GLY A 297 -13.27 -2.95 5.75
CA GLY A 297 -12.45 -2.34 6.79
C GLY A 297 -13.20 -1.92 8.06
N LEU A 298 -14.49 -2.27 8.18
CA LEU A 298 -15.32 -1.94 9.35
C LEU A 298 -15.26 -3.02 10.43
N GLU A 299 -15.10 -4.27 10.03
CA GLU A 299 -15.12 -5.43 10.90
C GLU A 299 -14.00 -6.39 10.49
N PHE A 300 -13.41 -7.08 11.46
CA PHE A 300 -12.32 -8.01 11.24
C PHE A 300 -12.51 -9.23 12.14
N PRO A 301 -12.44 -10.46 11.59
CA PRO A 301 -12.51 -11.65 12.41
C PRO A 301 -11.29 -11.72 13.33
N THR A 302 -11.53 -12.22 14.54
CA THR A 302 -10.57 -12.36 15.63
C THR A 302 -10.42 -13.83 16.02
N LEU A 303 -9.38 -14.14 16.80
CA LEU A 303 -9.12 -15.52 17.24
C LEU A 303 -10.26 -16.14 18.05
N SER A 304 -10.98 -15.35 18.85
CA SER A 304 -12.16 -15.79 19.61
C SER A 304 -13.31 -16.25 18.71
N ASP A 305 -13.39 -15.74 17.48
CA ASP A 305 -14.45 -16.09 16.52
C ASP A 305 -14.19 -17.45 15.84
N GLY A 306 -13.02 -18.07 16.08
CA GLY A 306 -12.57 -19.31 15.44
C GLY A 306 -12.47 -20.52 16.36
N GLU A 307 -12.88 -20.41 17.62
CA GLU A 307 -12.96 -21.51 18.59
C GLU A 307 -14.36 -22.16 18.67
N GLY A 308 -15.23 -21.89 17.67
CA GLY A 308 -16.53 -22.54 17.48
C GLY A 308 -16.51 -23.66 16.45
#